data_AF-A0A1D2RTH4-F1
#
_entry.id   AF-A0A1D2RTH4-F1
#
_cell.length_a   1.000
_cell.length_b   1.000
_cell.length_c   1.000
_cell.angle_alpha   90.00
_cell.angle_beta   90.00
_cell.angle_gamma   90.00
#
_symmetry.space_group_name_H-M   'P 1'
#
loop_
_entity.id
_entity.type
_entity.pdbx_description
1 polymer ?
#
loop_
_entity_poly.entity_id
_entity_poly.type
_entity_poly.pdbx_seq_one_letter_code
_entity_poly.pdbx_strand_id
1 'polypeptide(L)'
;MQDVLSVESDFVAKFLPLQGMTRIPPGFPAFAQWHHAQAGDEDASWEDAAPAYALACLSHAAYGGTLDPSVEWELELQWADLGTLSALPWPQARRRVMAAWSYLSGDDPLPAGFDAAIEAAEDDEAAPVLDLELVPAFVVLRCSMARLPLGDWHTRGQERWLPTDMPALSLAASPALAALDALTLHGFAEDEPRCLVRLAFAPHLMHALEGVAADGDMMTVARWRREVARWASQNESVLLRVPSPICPGEYNLLANPRHPDIGRLQRFDARPLLLDRRKARH
;
A
#
# COMPACT_ATOMS: atom_id res chain seq x y z
N MET A 1 -26.03 19.88 -11.00
CA MET A 1 -25.69 20.12 -9.58
C MET A 1 -25.58 18.76 -8.90
N GLN A 2 -24.63 17.98 -9.41
CA GLN A 2 -24.38 16.55 -9.19
C GLN A 2 -22.87 16.45 -9.36
N ASP A 3 -22.17 16.97 -8.37
CA ASP A 3 -20.71 17.04 -8.29
C ASP A 3 -20.47 17.34 -6.82
N VAL A 4 -19.81 16.42 -6.11
CA VAL A 4 -19.10 16.56 -4.82
C VAL A 4 -19.05 15.23 -4.05
N LEU A 5 -19.93 14.26 -4.29
CA LEU A 5 -19.98 13.04 -3.45
C LEU A 5 -19.17 11.83 -3.96
N SER A 6 -18.57 11.85 -5.15
CA SER A 6 -17.87 10.68 -5.73
C SER A 6 -16.34 10.65 -5.51
N VAL A 7 -15.79 11.49 -4.62
CA VAL A 7 -14.31 11.61 -4.43
C VAL A 7 -13.85 11.28 -3.00
N GLU A 8 -14.76 10.95 -2.08
CA GLU A 8 -14.45 10.93 -0.63
C GLU A 8 -14.58 9.58 0.08
N SER A 9 -14.67 8.45 -0.63
CA SER A 9 -14.62 7.13 0.04
C SER A 9 -13.24 6.80 0.64
N ASP A 10 -12.18 7.50 0.22
CA ASP A 10 -10.79 7.23 0.59
C ASP A 10 -10.23 8.19 1.65
N PHE A 11 -11.05 9.05 2.25
CA PHE A 11 -10.55 10.19 3.02
C PHE A 11 -9.90 9.79 4.35
N VAL A 12 -10.47 8.84 5.09
CA VAL A 12 -9.90 8.34 6.37
C VAL A 12 -8.52 7.71 6.17
N ALA A 13 -8.31 7.00 5.05
CA ALA A 13 -7.04 6.37 4.72
C ALA A 13 -5.92 7.40 4.48
N LYS A 14 -6.26 8.61 4.03
CA LYS A 14 -5.28 9.69 3.75
C LYS A 14 -4.63 10.23 5.03
N PHE A 15 -5.32 10.17 6.17
CA PHE A 15 -4.81 10.66 7.45
C PHE A 15 -4.05 9.61 8.27
N LEU A 16 -3.90 8.39 7.75
CA LEU A 16 -3.10 7.36 8.41
C LEU A 16 -1.61 7.67 8.17
N PRO A 17 -0.81 7.96 9.23
CA PRO A 17 0.63 8.22 9.09
C PRO A 17 1.41 7.03 8.50
N LEU A 18 0.79 5.84 8.44
CA LEU A 18 1.33 4.61 7.87
C LEU A 18 0.34 4.00 6.87
N GLN A 19 0.18 4.65 5.72
CA GLN A 19 -0.55 4.09 4.59
C GLN A 19 0.01 2.68 4.27
N GLY A 20 -0.83 1.65 4.46
CA GLY A 20 -0.54 0.25 4.11
C GLY A 20 -0.21 -0.72 5.26
N MET A 21 -0.30 -0.34 6.54
CA MET A 21 -0.08 -1.29 7.66
C MET A 21 -1.35 -1.69 8.44
N THR A 22 -2.44 -0.95 8.29
CA THR A 22 -3.70 -1.22 8.99
C THR A 22 -4.80 -1.49 7.96
N ARG A 23 -5.41 -2.68 8.04
CA ARG A 23 -6.59 -3.01 7.25
C ARG A 23 -7.78 -2.21 7.77
N ILE A 24 -8.38 -1.38 6.91
CA ILE A 24 -9.64 -0.70 7.22
C ILE A 24 -10.77 -1.69 6.96
N PRO A 25 -11.65 -1.97 7.94
CA PRO A 25 -12.77 -2.89 7.71
C PRO A 25 -13.75 -2.37 6.64
N PRO A 26 -14.33 -3.27 5.82
CA PRO A 26 -15.36 -2.89 4.85
C PRO A 26 -16.54 -2.22 5.57
N GLY A 27 -17.08 -1.15 4.99
CA GLY A 27 -18.16 -0.35 5.59
C GLY A 27 -17.71 0.68 6.62
N PHE A 28 -16.48 0.62 7.13
CA PHE A 28 -15.97 1.60 8.11
C PHE A 28 -15.93 3.05 7.57
N PRO A 29 -15.51 3.32 6.31
CA PRO A 29 -15.56 4.68 5.76
C PRO A 29 -16.99 5.23 5.70
N ALA A 30 -17.97 4.40 5.31
CA ALA A 30 -19.38 4.78 5.27
C ALA A 30 -19.93 5.04 6.68
N PHE A 31 -19.56 4.21 7.67
CA PHE A 31 -19.86 4.46 9.08
C PHE A 31 -19.29 5.80 9.56
N ALA A 32 -18.02 6.11 9.27
CA ALA A 32 -17.37 7.32 9.74
C ALA A 32 -18.07 8.59 9.22
N GLN A 33 -18.45 8.60 7.93
CA GLN A 33 -19.20 9.69 7.32
C GLN A 33 -20.62 9.81 7.89
N TRP A 34 -21.34 8.69 7.99
CA TRP A 34 -22.67 8.67 8.57
C TRP A 34 -22.66 9.16 10.03
N HIS A 35 -21.73 8.65 10.85
CA HIS A 35 -21.62 9.04 12.25
C HIS A 35 -21.24 10.51 12.39
N HIS A 36 -20.40 11.04 11.50
CA HIS A 36 -20.09 12.47 11.48
C HIS A 36 -21.32 13.33 11.18
N ALA A 37 -22.11 12.96 10.17
CA ALA A 37 -23.34 13.66 9.82
C ALA A 37 -24.37 13.66 10.97
N GLN A 38 -24.41 12.58 11.75
CA GLN A 38 -25.33 12.42 12.89
C GLN A 38 -24.82 13.06 14.18
N ALA A 39 -23.50 13.24 14.33
CA ALA A 39 -22.90 13.79 15.54
C ALA A 39 -23.30 15.25 15.82
N GLY A 40 -23.83 15.98 14.82
CA GLY A 40 -24.51 17.27 15.02
C GLY A 40 -23.69 18.39 15.65
N ASP A 41 -22.36 18.24 15.76
CA ASP A 41 -21.47 19.33 16.18
C ASP A 41 -21.37 20.34 15.01
N GLU A 42 -22.10 21.46 15.09
CA GLU A 42 -22.16 22.50 14.02
C GLU A 42 -20.79 23.11 13.65
N ASP A 43 -19.77 22.95 14.49
CA ASP A 43 -18.46 23.59 14.33
C ASP A 43 -17.34 22.67 13.80
N ALA A 44 -17.59 21.37 13.65
CA ALA A 44 -16.56 20.42 13.23
C ALA A 44 -16.69 20.10 11.74
N SER A 45 -15.71 20.55 10.92
CA SER A 45 -15.62 20.13 9.53
C SER A 45 -15.28 18.62 9.43
N TRP A 46 -15.62 18.00 8.30
CA TRP A 46 -15.18 16.62 8.04
C TRP A 46 -13.66 16.51 8.00
N GLU A 47 -12.95 17.53 7.50
CA GLU A 47 -11.49 17.58 7.48
C GLU A 47 -10.88 17.52 8.88
N ASP A 48 -11.50 18.22 9.84
CA ASP A 48 -11.07 18.18 11.24
C ASP A 48 -11.51 16.90 11.96
N ALA A 49 -12.63 16.29 11.55
CA ALA A 49 -13.17 15.08 12.17
C ALA A 49 -12.53 13.77 11.67
N ALA A 50 -12.14 13.70 10.41
CA ALA A 50 -11.61 12.49 9.77
C ALA A 50 -10.37 11.91 10.48
N PRO A 51 -9.40 12.71 10.98
CA PRO A 51 -8.27 12.19 11.75
C PRO A 51 -8.67 11.40 12.99
N ALA A 52 -9.82 11.71 13.61
CA ALA A 52 -10.29 10.97 14.79
C ALA A 52 -10.75 9.55 14.43
N TYR A 53 -11.43 9.38 13.30
CA TYR A 53 -11.81 8.06 12.79
C TYR A 53 -10.59 7.26 12.30
N ALA A 54 -9.60 7.94 11.72
CA ALA A 54 -8.33 7.34 11.32
C ALA A 54 -7.56 6.82 12.54
N LEU A 55 -7.43 7.65 13.59
CA LEU A 55 -6.82 7.27 14.86
C LEU A 55 -7.54 6.07 15.48
N ALA A 56 -8.87 6.05 15.47
CA ALA A 56 -9.65 4.91 15.95
C ALA A 56 -9.33 3.61 15.20
N CYS A 57 -9.30 3.64 13.87
CA CYS A 57 -9.00 2.46 13.08
C CYS A 57 -7.58 1.93 13.35
N LEU A 58 -6.59 2.82 13.49
CA LEU A 58 -5.21 2.44 13.81
C LEU A 58 -5.08 1.82 15.18
N SER A 59 -5.64 2.51 16.18
CA SER A 59 -5.48 2.15 17.57
C SER A 59 -6.30 0.90 17.92
N HIS A 60 -7.50 0.73 17.38
CA HIS A 60 -8.29 -0.49 17.56
C HIS A 60 -7.55 -1.72 17.05
N ALA A 61 -6.97 -1.64 15.85
CA ALA A 61 -6.17 -2.70 15.27
C ALA A 61 -4.90 -3.01 16.09
N ALA A 62 -4.32 -2.02 16.77
CA ALA A 62 -3.12 -2.18 17.60
C ALA A 62 -3.42 -2.73 19.01
N TYR A 63 -4.54 -2.32 19.61
CA TYR A 63 -4.87 -2.61 21.02
C TYR A 63 -5.93 -3.72 21.19
N GLY A 64 -6.48 -4.28 20.10
CA GLY A 64 -7.36 -5.44 20.17
C GLY A 64 -8.74 -5.18 20.79
N GLY A 65 -9.22 -3.93 20.73
CA GLY A 65 -10.58 -3.54 21.11
C GLY A 65 -10.86 -3.39 22.62
N THR A 66 -9.91 -3.69 23.51
CA THR A 66 -10.07 -3.50 24.96
C THR A 66 -9.73 -2.07 25.38
N LEU A 67 -10.71 -1.34 25.92
CA LEU A 67 -10.51 0.01 26.41
C LEU A 67 -10.21 0.01 27.92
N ASP A 68 -8.95 0.24 28.29
CA ASP A 68 -8.55 0.50 29.68
C ASP A 68 -8.00 1.94 29.85
N PRO A 69 -7.94 2.47 31.08
CA PRO A 69 -7.51 3.86 31.31
C PRO A 69 -6.11 4.20 30.78
N SER A 70 -5.22 3.22 30.63
CA SER A 70 -3.88 3.39 30.05
C SER A 70 -3.96 3.58 28.53
N VAL A 71 -4.80 2.78 27.86
CA VAL A 71 -5.09 2.91 26.43
C VAL A 71 -5.73 4.27 26.13
N GLU A 72 -6.65 4.74 26.97
CA GLU A 72 -7.28 6.06 26.80
C GLU A 72 -6.27 7.21 26.88
N TRP A 73 -5.31 7.11 27.81
CA TRP A 73 -4.22 8.09 27.93
C TRP A 73 -3.28 8.06 26.72
N GLU A 74 -2.95 6.87 26.19
CA GLU A 74 -2.15 6.74 24.97
C GLU A 74 -2.85 7.34 23.74
N LEU A 75 -4.18 7.18 23.64
CA LEU A 75 -4.97 7.79 22.57
C LEU A 75 -4.96 9.32 22.65
N GLU A 76 -5.02 9.90 23.85
CA GLU A 76 -4.92 11.35 24.04
C GLU A 76 -3.55 11.89 23.60
N LEU A 77 -2.47 11.18 23.91
CA LEU A 77 -1.13 11.53 23.43
C LEU A 77 -1.01 11.43 21.91
N GLN A 78 -1.49 10.34 21.32
CA GLN A 78 -1.49 10.16 19.87
C GLN A 78 -2.34 11.23 19.17
N TRP A 79 -3.46 11.64 19.78
CA TRP A 79 -4.26 12.75 19.28
C TRP A 79 -3.50 14.08 19.31
N ALA A 80 -2.75 14.34 20.37
CA ALA A 80 -1.92 15.55 20.46
C ALA A 80 -0.87 15.62 19.34
N ASP A 81 -0.27 14.48 18.96
CA ASP A 81 0.66 14.40 17.83
C ASP A 81 0.00 14.71 16.46
N LEU A 82 -1.32 14.50 16.36
CA LEU A 82 -2.13 14.83 15.17
C LEU A 82 -2.61 16.29 15.15
N GLY A 83 -2.17 17.15 16.06
CA GLY A 83 -2.60 18.56 16.15
C GLY A 83 -2.28 19.43 14.94
N THR A 84 -1.50 18.93 13.96
CA THR A 84 -1.30 19.58 12.65
C THR A 84 -2.35 19.22 11.61
N LEU A 85 -3.12 18.15 11.85
CA LEU A 85 -4.11 17.58 10.94
C LEU A 85 -5.56 17.85 11.37
N SER A 86 -5.78 18.18 12.65
CA SER A 86 -7.12 18.49 13.17
C SER A 86 -7.04 19.60 14.22
N ALA A 87 -7.99 20.53 14.17
CA ALA A 87 -8.20 21.53 15.21
C ALA A 87 -9.11 21.05 16.35
N LEU A 88 -9.64 19.81 16.30
CA LEU A 88 -10.59 19.36 17.31
C LEU A 88 -9.92 19.17 18.69
N PRO A 89 -10.54 19.69 19.76
CA PRO A 89 -10.06 19.41 21.12
C PRO A 89 -10.32 17.94 21.45
N TRP A 90 -9.43 17.35 22.27
CA TRP A 90 -9.48 15.93 22.63
C TRP A 90 -10.88 15.44 23.07
N PRO A 91 -11.66 16.15 23.91
CA PRO A 91 -13.01 15.69 24.27
C PRO A 91 -13.96 15.48 23.08
N GLN A 92 -13.81 16.25 22.01
CA GLN A 92 -14.62 16.11 20.80
C GLN A 92 -14.10 14.99 19.89
N ALA A 93 -12.78 14.88 19.75
CA ALA A 93 -12.15 13.79 19.01
C ALA A 93 -12.39 12.43 19.69
N ARG A 94 -12.25 12.37 21.02
CA ARG A 94 -12.52 11.20 21.86
C ARG A 94 -13.90 10.62 21.59
N ARG A 95 -14.96 11.44 21.51
CA ARG A 95 -16.32 10.94 21.20
C ARG A 95 -16.36 10.17 19.88
N ARG A 96 -15.69 10.68 18.84
CA ARG A 96 -15.59 10.05 17.52
C ARG A 96 -14.73 8.79 17.57
N VAL A 97 -13.59 8.84 18.28
CA VAL A 97 -12.70 7.69 18.45
C VAL A 97 -13.43 6.53 19.13
N MET A 98 -14.15 6.81 20.22
CA MET A 98 -14.87 5.80 20.99
C MET A 98 -16.04 5.20 20.20
N ALA A 99 -16.79 6.03 19.46
CA ALA A 99 -17.88 5.54 18.60
C ALA A 99 -17.35 4.61 17.49
N ALA A 100 -16.22 4.99 16.88
CA ALA A 100 -15.55 4.16 15.90
C ALA A 100 -15.01 2.85 16.49
N TRP A 101 -14.46 2.87 17.70
CA TRP A 101 -14.06 1.65 18.41
C TRP A 101 -15.25 0.73 18.68
N SER A 102 -16.40 1.26 19.12
CA SER A 102 -17.60 0.45 19.35
C SER A 102 -18.06 -0.25 18.07
N TYR A 103 -18.09 0.48 16.95
CA TYR A 103 -18.41 -0.08 15.64
C TYR A 103 -17.41 -1.18 15.23
N LEU A 104 -16.11 -0.95 15.43
CA LEU A 104 -15.06 -1.90 15.05
C LEU A 104 -15.04 -3.16 15.92
N SER A 105 -15.42 -3.06 17.20
CA SER A 105 -15.56 -4.21 18.09
C SER A 105 -16.84 -5.02 17.83
N GLY A 106 -17.83 -4.44 17.16
CA GLY A 106 -19.16 -5.04 16.96
C GLY A 106 -19.99 -5.11 18.24
N ASP A 107 -19.68 -4.25 19.21
CA ASP A 107 -20.29 -4.27 20.55
C ASP A 107 -21.72 -3.70 20.55
N ASP A 108 -22.04 -2.82 19.60
CA ASP A 108 -23.35 -2.18 19.46
C ASP A 108 -24.13 -2.71 18.24
N PRO A 109 -25.46 -2.93 18.37
CA PRO A 109 -26.31 -3.18 17.20
C PRO A 109 -26.24 -1.99 16.24
N LEU A 110 -26.17 -2.28 14.94
CA LEU A 110 -26.08 -1.26 13.89
C LEU A 110 -27.20 -0.21 14.09
N PRO A 111 -26.86 1.09 14.06
CA PRO A 111 -27.84 2.14 14.30
C PRO A 111 -28.97 2.10 13.26
N ALA A 112 -30.20 2.33 13.70
CA ALA A 112 -31.36 2.36 12.81
C ALA A 112 -31.17 3.38 11.66
N GLY A 113 -31.28 2.91 10.42
CA GLY A 113 -31.08 3.72 9.21
C GLY A 113 -29.70 3.59 8.56
N PHE A 114 -28.77 2.84 9.16
CA PHE A 114 -27.47 2.53 8.56
C PHE A 114 -27.57 1.54 7.39
N ASP A 115 -28.50 0.57 7.47
CA ASP A 115 -28.75 -0.42 6.41
C ASP A 115 -29.11 0.26 5.06
N ALA A 116 -29.94 1.31 5.10
CA ALA A 116 -30.31 2.07 3.91
C ALA A 116 -29.15 2.91 3.33
N ALA A 117 -28.17 3.30 4.16
CA ALA A 117 -26.99 4.02 3.72
C ALA A 117 -25.93 3.10 3.09
N ILE A 118 -25.87 1.83 3.54
CA ILE A 118 -25.09 0.78 2.87
C ILE A 118 -25.73 0.44 1.51
N GLU A 119 -27.04 0.19 1.47
CA GLU A 119 -27.75 -0.12 0.22
C GLU A 119 -27.66 1.02 -0.80
N ALA A 120 -27.75 2.29 -0.37
CA ALA A 120 -27.56 3.45 -1.25
C ALA A 120 -26.11 3.63 -1.75
N ALA A 121 -25.11 3.07 -1.05
CA ALA A 121 -23.72 3.04 -1.50
C ALA A 121 -23.42 1.85 -2.43
N GLU A 122 -24.25 0.82 -2.42
CA GLU A 122 -24.15 -0.38 -3.28
C GLU A 122 -24.87 -0.23 -4.64
N ASP A 123 -25.90 0.61 -4.74
CA ASP A 123 -26.71 0.83 -5.97
C ASP A 123 -26.09 1.81 -7.00
N ASP A 124 -24.94 2.42 -6.70
CA ASP A 124 -24.19 3.23 -7.66
C ASP A 124 -23.28 2.32 -8.49
N GLU A 125 -23.76 1.86 -9.65
CA GLU A 125 -23.04 0.99 -10.62
C GLU A 125 -21.73 1.63 -11.18
N ALA A 126 -21.34 2.81 -10.67
CA ALA A 126 -20.06 3.48 -10.89
C ALA A 126 -19.15 3.53 -9.65
N ALA A 127 -19.45 2.79 -8.58
CA ALA A 127 -18.55 2.64 -7.45
C ALA A 127 -17.31 1.82 -7.89
N PRO A 128 -16.09 2.38 -7.84
CA PRO A 128 -14.90 1.57 -8.07
C PRO A 128 -14.85 0.49 -7.00
N VAL A 129 -14.87 -0.77 -7.42
CA VAL A 129 -14.47 -1.90 -6.58
C VAL A 129 -13.04 -1.62 -6.12
N LEU A 130 -12.92 -1.03 -4.93
CA LEU A 130 -11.66 -0.69 -4.31
C LEU A 130 -11.09 -1.96 -3.70
N ASP A 131 -10.05 -2.47 -4.33
CA ASP A 131 -9.20 -3.55 -3.82
C ASP A 131 -8.44 -3.02 -2.58
N LEU A 132 -9.06 -3.16 -1.39
CA LEU A 132 -8.67 -2.55 -0.11
C LEU A 132 -7.37 -3.08 0.52
N GLU A 133 -6.59 -3.90 -0.19
CA GLU A 133 -5.29 -4.41 0.28
C GLU A 133 -4.19 -4.04 -0.70
N LEU A 134 -3.71 -2.80 -0.66
CA LEU A 134 -2.51 -2.42 -1.40
C LEU A 134 -1.34 -3.34 -1.02
N VAL A 135 -0.85 -4.11 -1.98
CA VAL A 135 0.28 -5.01 -1.81
C VAL A 135 1.57 -4.21 -1.91
N PRO A 136 2.49 -4.30 -0.93
CA PRO A 136 3.75 -3.58 -1.00
C PRO A 136 4.70 -4.24 -1.99
N ALA A 137 5.48 -3.42 -2.70
CA ALA A 137 6.60 -3.83 -3.51
C ALA A 137 7.82 -2.95 -3.22
N PHE A 138 9.02 -3.49 -3.42
CA PHE A 138 10.25 -2.84 -3.06
C PHE A 138 11.25 -2.89 -4.20
N VAL A 139 12.02 -1.83 -4.40
CA VAL A 139 13.12 -1.83 -5.35
C VAL A 139 14.27 -1.00 -4.81
N VAL A 140 15.49 -1.47 -5.00
CA VAL A 140 16.68 -0.68 -4.70
C VAL A 140 17.15 -0.01 -5.99
N LEU A 141 17.14 1.32 -5.98
CA LEU A 141 17.59 2.13 -7.10
C LEU A 141 18.75 3.02 -6.67
N ARG A 142 19.50 3.50 -7.65
CA ARG A 142 20.39 4.65 -7.44
C ARG A 142 19.53 5.84 -7.03
N CYS A 143 19.94 6.63 -6.04
CA CYS A 143 19.11 7.72 -5.56
C CYS A 143 18.86 8.80 -6.64
N SER A 144 19.74 8.91 -7.64
CA SER A 144 19.51 9.73 -8.84
C SER A 144 18.31 9.25 -9.65
N MET A 145 18.23 7.95 -9.93
CA MET A 145 17.11 7.31 -10.64
C MET A 145 15.83 7.32 -9.81
N ALA A 146 15.93 7.10 -8.50
CA ALA A 146 14.79 7.17 -7.60
C ALA A 146 14.13 8.57 -7.57
N ARG A 147 14.72 9.62 -8.16
CA ARG A 147 14.07 10.94 -8.29
C ARG A 147 13.26 11.10 -9.58
N LEU A 148 13.44 10.20 -10.54
CA LEU A 148 12.72 10.22 -11.80
C LEU A 148 11.28 9.70 -11.62
N PRO A 149 10.37 10.03 -12.55
CA PRO A 149 9.09 9.35 -12.69
C PRO A 149 9.24 7.83 -12.83
N LEU A 150 8.25 7.08 -12.36
CA LEU A 150 8.28 5.60 -12.37
C LEU A 150 8.48 5.02 -13.78
N GLY A 151 7.91 5.65 -14.81
CA GLY A 151 8.06 5.21 -16.20
C GLY A 151 9.49 5.30 -16.75
N ASP A 152 10.35 6.11 -16.13
CA ASP A 152 11.75 6.32 -16.54
C ASP A 152 12.72 5.46 -15.72
N TRP A 153 12.22 4.63 -14.81
CA TRP A 153 13.06 3.74 -14.03
C TRP A 153 13.49 2.56 -14.89
N HIS A 154 14.69 2.05 -14.63
CA HIS A 154 15.21 0.85 -15.27
C HIS A 154 16.02 0.03 -14.28
N THR A 155 15.68 -1.25 -14.14
CA THR A 155 16.45 -2.20 -13.34
C THR A 155 17.38 -3.01 -14.22
N ARG A 156 18.65 -3.17 -13.82
CA ARG A 156 19.62 -4.03 -14.51
C ARG A 156 19.60 -5.45 -13.95
N GLY A 157 20.20 -6.40 -14.65
CA GLY A 157 20.62 -7.68 -14.05
C GLY A 157 19.56 -8.77 -13.96
N GLN A 158 18.38 -8.57 -14.52
CA GLN A 158 17.28 -9.55 -14.51
C GLN A 158 17.35 -10.52 -15.69
N GLU A 159 18.54 -10.81 -16.25
CA GLU A 159 18.68 -11.61 -17.48
C GLU A 159 18.00 -12.98 -17.39
N ARG A 160 17.83 -13.54 -16.19
CA ARG A 160 17.11 -14.80 -15.99
C ARG A 160 15.63 -14.72 -16.39
N TRP A 161 14.98 -13.59 -16.15
CA TRP A 161 13.55 -13.40 -16.45
C TRP A 161 13.33 -12.48 -17.66
N LEU A 162 14.14 -11.45 -17.81
CA LEU A 162 14.03 -10.44 -18.84
C LEU A 162 14.98 -10.73 -20.02
N PRO A 163 14.48 -10.70 -21.27
CA PRO A 163 15.33 -10.49 -22.44
C PRO A 163 16.12 -9.18 -22.32
N THR A 164 17.33 -9.14 -22.87
CA THR A 164 18.28 -8.01 -22.73
C THR A 164 17.70 -6.65 -23.15
N ASP A 165 16.80 -6.63 -24.13
CA ASP A 165 16.22 -5.40 -24.70
C ASP A 165 14.81 -5.09 -24.18
N MET A 166 14.34 -5.83 -23.18
CA MET A 166 12.98 -5.66 -22.66
C MET A 166 12.93 -4.56 -21.59
N PRO A 167 12.14 -3.48 -21.80
CA PRO A 167 11.92 -2.49 -20.77
C PRO A 167 10.96 -3.08 -19.74
N ALA A 168 11.48 -3.59 -18.63
CA ALA A 168 10.69 -3.99 -17.48
C ALA A 168 11.41 -3.62 -16.18
N LEU A 169 10.62 -3.31 -15.16
CA LEU A 169 11.09 -3.02 -13.82
C LEU A 169 10.96 -4.26 -12.97
N SER A 170 12.04 -4.68 -12.31
CA SER A 170 11.91 -5.72 -11.31
C SER A 170 11.84 -5.14 -9.91
N LEU A 171 10.77 -5.50 -9.23
CA LEU A 171 10.50 -5.22 -7.85
C LEU A 171 10.60 -6.53 -7.06
N ALA A 172 10.80 -6.43 -5.76
CA ALA A 172 10.77 -7.54 -4.82
C ALA A 172 9.51 -7.45 -3.94
N ALA A 173 9.01 -8.60 -3.50
CA ALA A 173 7.89 -8.66 -2.57
C ALA A 173 8.25 -8.23 -1.13
N SER A 174 9.55 -8.15 -0.81
CA SER A 174 10.04 -7.78 0.51
C SER A 174 11.23 -6.81 0.43
N PRO A 175 11.45 -5.96 1.46
CA PRO A 175 12.60 -5.06 1.50
C PRO A 175 13.92 -5.84 1.66
N ALA A 176 13.89 -6.99 2.34
CA ALA A 176 15.03 -7.87 2.49
C ALA A 176 15.48 -8.45 1.15
N LEU A 177 14.53 -8.91 0.34
CA LEU A 177 14.81 -9.42 -1.00
C LEU A 177 15.28 -8.31 -1.94
N ALA A 178 14.70 -7.11 -1.88
CA ALA A 178 15.18 -5.98 -2.67
C ALA A 178 16.66 -5.65 -2.37
N ALA A 179 17.05 -5.70 -1.09
CA ALA A 179 18.42 -5.49 -0.67
C ALA A 179 19.34 -6.64 -1.13
N LEU A 180 18.87 -7.89 -1.06
CA LEU A 180 19.60 -9.06 -1.51
C LEU A 180 19.85 -9.03 -3.03
N ASP A 181 18.82 -8.73 -3.83
CA ASP A 181 18.93 -8.53 -5.28
C ASP A 181 19.96 -7.44 -5.60
N ALA A 182 19.90 -6.30 -4.89
CA ALA A 182 20.85 -5.22 -5.09
C ALA A 182 22.30 -5.64 -4.81
N LEU A 183 22.52 -6.40 -3.74
CA LEU A 183 23.84 -6.91 -3.36
C LEU A 183 24.38 -7.91 -4.38
N THR A 184 23.54 -8.82 -4.86
CA THR A 184 23.94 -9.83 -5.85
C THR A 184 24.27 -9.20 -7.20
N LEU A 185 23.48 -8.21 -7.64
CA LEU A 185 23.62 -7.62 -8.98
C LEU A 185 24.70 -6.54 -9.07
N HIS A 186 24.96 -5.81 -7.98
CA HIS A 186 25.86 -4.65 -8.00
C HIS A 186 27.05 -4.76 -7.05
N GLY A 187 27.03 -5.72 -6.13
CA GLY A 187 28.05 -5.84 -5.09
C GLY A 187 28.10 -4.62 -4.15
N PHE A 188 29.20 -4.52 -3.40
CA PHE A 188 29.45 -3.43 -2.44
C PHE A 188 30.27 -2.27 -3.02
N ALA A 189 30.64 -2.34 -4.30
CA ALA A 189 31.71 -1.52 -4.88
C ALA A 189 31.25 -0.20 -5.50
N GLU A 190 29.94 0.03 -5.68
CA GLU A 190 29.46 1.28 -6.26
C GLU A 190 29.47 2.42 -5.23
N ASP A 191 30.10 3.54 -5.59
CA ASP A 191 30.16 4.77 -4.78
C ASP A 191 28.86 5.58 -4.82
N GLU A 192 27.95 5.29 -5.75
CA GLU A 192 26.70 6.03 -5.87
C GLU A 192 25.69 5.63 -4.77
N PRO A 193 25.10 6.60 -4.03
CA PRO A 193 24.14 6.30 -2.98
C PRO A 193 22.91 5.60 -3.54
N ARG A 194 22.44 4.57 -2.83
CA ARG A 194 21.27 3.78 -3.17
C ARG A 194 20.13 4.07 -2.23
N CYS A 195 18.92 3.95 -2.76
CA CYS A 195 17.69 4.20 -2.05
C CYS A 195 16.82 2.93 -2.15
N LEU A 196 16.30 2.48 -1.01
CA LEU A 196 15.20 1.53 -0.98
C LEU A 196 13.92 2.31 -1.23
N VAL A 197 13.24 1.96 -2.32
CA VAL A 197 12.00 2.59 -2.74
C VAL A 197 10.84 1.64 -2.45
N ARG A 198 9.82 2.15 -1.76
CA ARG A 198 8.60 1.41 -1.44
C ARG A 198 7.49 1.85 -2.38
N LEU A 199 6.86 0.86 -3.00
CA LEU A 199 5.67 1.00 -3.83
C LEU A 199 4.50 0.23 -3.24
N ALA A 200 3.30 0.54 -3.72
CA ALA A 200 2.10 -0.24 -3.53
C ALA A 200 1.27 -0.34 -4.80
N PHE A 201 0.45 -1.39 -4.86
CA PHE A 201 -0.46 -1.64 -5.95
C PHE A 201 -1.66 -2.46 -5.48
N ALA A 202 -2.79 -2.33 -6.17
CA ALA A 202 -3.95 -3.17 -5.90
C ALA A 202 -3.72 -4.61 -6.43
N PRO A 203 -4.11 -5.67 -5.69
CA PRO A 203 -3.85 -7.06 -6.05
C PRO A 203 -4.26 -7.43 -7.47
N HIS A 204 -5.39 -6.90 -7.97
CA HIS A 204 -5.88 -7.15 -9.33
C HIS A 204 -4.94 -6.65 -10.44
N LEU A 205 -3.97 -5.79 -10.14
CA LEU A 205 -2.95 -5.33 -11.09
C LEU A 205 -1.85 -6.37 -11.33
N MET A 206 -1.79 -7.43 -10.51
CA MET A 206 -0.79 -8.48 -10.56
C MET A 206 -1.36 -9.78 -11.13
N HIS A 207 -0.63 -10.35 -12.08
CA HIS A 207 -0.83 -11.70 -12.57
C HIS A 207 0.29 -12.63 -12.08
N ALA A 208 0.01 -13.92 -11.94
CA ALA A 208 1.02 -14.94 -11.61
C ALA A 208 1.03 -16.03 -12.67
N LEU A 209 2.21 -16.39 -13.18
CA LEU A 209 2.32 -17.52 -14.10
C LEU A 209 2.16 -18.83 -13.34
N GLU A 210 1.14 -19.61 -13.68
CA GLU A 210 0.91 -20.93 -13.12
C GLU A 210 1.77 -22.01 -13.79
N GLY A 211 2.20 -23.01 -13.02
CA GLY A 211 2.75 -24.26 -13.58
C GLY A 211 4.14 -24.16 -14.21
N VAL A 212 4.89 -23.08 -13.96
CA VAL A 212 6.31 -23.01 -14.33
C VAL A 212 7.15 -23.17 -13.07
N ALA A 213 7.91 -24.26 -13.00
CA ALA A 213 8.81 -24.49 -11.89
C ALA A 213 9.85 -23.36 -11.79
N ALA A 214 10.25 -23.03 -10.57
CA ALA A 214 11.37 -22.10 -10.33
C ALA A 214 12.74 -22.77 -10.57
N ASP A 215 12.76 -23.99 -11.16
CA ASP A 215 14.00 -24.74 -11.32
C ASP A 215 14.95 -24.02 -12.29
N GLY A 216 16.24 -24.14 -11.96
CA GLY A 216 17.28 -23.34 -12.57
C GLY A 216 17.77 -23.85 -13.92
N ASP A 217 17.14 -24.86 -14.50
CA ASP A 217 17.59 -25.46 -15.77
C ASP A 217 17.37 -24.49 -16.95
N MET A 218 18.26 -24.60 -17.94
CA MET A 218 18.31 -23.74 -19.12
C MET A 218 17.00 -23.79 -19.93
N MET A 219 16.35 -24.97 -19.99
CA MET A 219 15.07 -25.13 -20.68
C MET A 219 13.95 -24.35 -19.99
N THR A 220 13.92 -24.37 -18.66
CA THR A 220 12.95 -23.63 -17.85
C THR A 220 13.18 -22.12 -17.95
N VAL A 221 14.43 -21.66 -17.90
CA VAL A 221 14.77 -20.24 -18.11
C VAL A 221 14.31 -19.75 -19.49
N ALA A 222 14.53 -20.54 -20.55
CA ALA A 222 14.08 -20.21 -21.89
C ALA A 222 12.54 -20.17 -22.01
N ARG A 223 11.83 -21.04 -21.27
CA ARG A 223 10.37 -20.99 -21.16
C ARG A 223 9.91 -19.71 -20.46
N TRP A 224 10.47 -19.39 -19.30
CA TRP A 224 10.14 -18.16 -18.58
C TRP A 224 10.34 -16.91 -19.42
N ARG A 225 11.48 -16.76 -20.09
CA ARG A 225 11.74 -15.61 -20.97
C ARG A 225 10.69 -15.46 -22.08
N ARG A 226 10.21 -16.57 -22.65
CA ARG A 226 9.14 -16.54 -23.67
C ARG A 226 7.80 -16.11 -23.07
N GLU A 227 7.44 -16.64 -21.90
CA GLU A 227 6.18 -16.27 -21.23
C GLU A 227 6.20 -14.80 -20.79
N VAL A 228 7.31 -14.32 -20.24
CA VAL A 228 7.48 -12.90 -19.86
C VAL A 228 7.41 -11.99 -21.09
N ALA A 229 8.08 -12.38 -22.19
CA ALA A 229 8.01 -11.62 -23.45
C ALA A 229 6.57 -11.54 -23.99
N ARG A 230 5.84 -12.66 -23.96
CA ARG A 230 4.43 -12.73 -24.36
C ARG A 230 3.57 -11.81 -23.49
N TRP A 231 3.64 -11.98 -22.17
CA TRP A 231 2.91 -11.18 -21.17
C TRP A 231 3.04 -9.68 -21.44
N ALA A 232 4.27 -9.18 -21.60
CA ALA A 232 4.46 -7.75 -21.82
C ALA A 232 4.03 -7.29 -23.22
N SER A 233 4.26 -8.11 -24.26
CA SER A 233 3.85 -7.76 -25.63
C SER A 233 2.33 -7.68 -25.79
N GLN A 234 1.61 -8.47 -24.98
CA GLN A 234 0.16 -8.52 -24.97
C GLN A 234 -0.47 -7.58 -23.94
N ASN A 235 0.35 -6.88 -23.13
CA ASN A 235 -0.11 -6.05 -22.01
C ASN A 235 -1.13 -6.78 -21.12
N GLU A 236 -0.86 -8.04 -20.77
CA GLU A 236 -1.83 -8.86 -20.03
C GLU A 236 -2.12 -8.33 -18.61
N SER A 237 -1.15 -7.68 -17.98
CA SER A 237 -1.30 -7.03 -16.67
C SER A 237 -0.18 -6.01 -16.41
N VAL A 238 -0.33 -5.19 -15.37
CA VAL A 238 0.71 -4.22 -14.94
C VAL A 238 1.90 -4.94 -14.34
N LEU A 239 1.65 -5.94 -13.49
CA LEU A 239 2.66 -6.68 -12.73
C LEU A 239 2.58 -8.18 -13.02
N LEU A 240 3.73 -8.82 -13.14
CA LEU A 240 3.88 -10.26 -13.24
C LEU A 240 4.69 -10.79 -12.06
N ARG A 241 4.10 -11.67 -11.27
CA ARG A 241 4.80 -12.38 -10.20
C ARG A 241 5.66 -13.50 -10.79
N VAL A 242 6.96 -13.48 -10.48
CA VAL A 242 7.94 -14.48 -10.88
C VAL A 242 8.70 -14.97 -9.65
N PRO A 243 9.17 -16.22 -9.61
CA PRO A 243 9.98 -16.69 -8.49
C PRO A 243 11.28 -15.87 -8.37
N SER A 244 11.74 -15.65 -7.15
CA SER A 244 13.06 -15.06 -6.95
C SER A 244 14.14 -16.07 -7.35
N PRO A 245 15.15 -15.66 -8.14
CA PRO A 245 16.25 -16.54 -8.50
C PRO A 245 17.34 -16.61 -7.43
N ILE A 246 17.28 -15.71 -6.44
CA ILE A 246 18.30 -15.56 -5.40
C ILE A 246 17.79 -16.14 -4.07
N CYS A 247 16.48 -16.08 -3.80
CA CYS A 247 15.88 -16.62 -2.59
C CYS A 247 14.73 -17.60 -2.91
N PRO A 248 14.98 -18.92 -2.85
CA PRO A 248 13.91 -19.91 -3.04
C PRO A 248 12.76 -19.71 -2.05
N GLY A 249 11.52 -19.73 -2.55
CA GLY A 249 10.32 -19.50 -1.75
C GLY A 249 9.86 -18.04 -1.70
N GLU A 250 10.69 -17.09 -2.14
CA GLU A 250 10.29 -15.71 -2.35
C GLU A 250 10.00 -15.40 -3.84
N TYR A 251 9.40 -14.23 -4.08
CA TYR A 251 8.95 -13.80 -5.40
C TYR A 251 9.41 -12.39 -5.72
N ASN A 252 9.79 -12.19 -6.98
CA ASN A 252 9.95 -10.88 -7.59
C ASN A 252 8.68 -10.54 -8.40
N LEU A 253 8.50 -9.26 -8.68
CA LEU A 253 7.45 -8.73 -9.51
C LEU A 253 8.09 -8.01 -10.70
N LEU A 254 7.65 -8.30 -11.91
CA LEU A 254 8.04 -7.57 -13.11
C LEU A 254 6.94 -6.57 -13.43
N ALA A 255 7.25 -5.28 -13.49
CA ALA A 255 6.32 -4.25 -13.93
C ALA A 255 6.54 -3.92 -15.40
N ASN A 256 5.45 -3.85 -16.16
CA ASN A 256 5.45 -3.48 -17.57
C ASN A 256 5.28 -1.96 -17.71
N PRO A 257 6.34 -1.18 -17.99
CA PRO A 257 6.27 0.26 -18.11
C PRO A 257 5.41 0.75 -19.28
N ARG A 258 5.08 -0.14 -20.24
CA ARG A 258 4.23 0.18 -21.39
C ARG A 258 2.74 -0.10 -21.13
N HIS A 259 2.40 -0.72 -20.01
CA HIS A 259 1.01 -0.99 -19.67
C HIS A 259 0.28 0.33 -19.37
N PRO A 260 -0.94 0.58 -19.92
CA PRO A 260 -1.67 1.84 -19.70
C PRO A 260 -1.88 2.17 -18.22
N ASP A 261 -2.13 1.14 -17.41
CA ASP A 261 -2.36 1.26 -15.96
C ASP A 261 -1.08 1.30 -15.11
N ILE A 262 0.11 1.43 -15.68
CA ILE A 262 1.36 1.51 -14.89
C ILE A 262 1.34 2.66 -13.87
N GLY A 263 0.62 3.75 -14.18
CA GLY A 263 0.41 4.88 -13.27
C GLY A 263 -0.40 4.54 -12.01
N ARG A 264 -1.03 3.36 -11.95
CA ARG A 264 -1.72 2.86 -10.75
C ARG A 264 -0.75 2.31 -9.70
N LEU A 265 0.54 2.15 -10.02
CA LEU A 265 1.58 1.88 -9.03
C LEU A 265 1.87 3.14 -8.22
N GLN A 266 1.65 3.06 -6.91
CA GLN A 266 1.85 4.18 -6.00
C GLN A 266 3.24 4.12 -5.39
N ARG A 267 4.01 5.19 -5.53
CA ARG A 267 5.29 5.33 -4.83
C ARG A 267 5.03 6.02 -3.48
N PHE A 268 5.41 5.36 -2.39
CA PHE A 268 5.28 5.93 -1.04
C PHE A 268 6.51 6.73 -0.60
N ASP A 269 7.65 6.05 -0.50
CA ASP A 269 8.88 6.65 0.00
C ASP A 269 10.11 6.09 -0.72
N ALA A 270 11.21 6.83 -0.60
CA ALA A 270 12.54 6.42 -1.04
C ALA A 270 13.53 6.79 0.07
N ARG A 271 14.00 5.77 0.79
CA ARG A 271 14.90 5.95 1.94
C ARG A 271 16.32 5.55 1.54
N PRO A 272 17.36 6.30 1.96
CA PRO A 272 18.74 5.87 1.76
C PRO A 272 18.95 4.44 2.30
N LEU A 273 19.48 3.56 1.46
CA LEU A 273 19.81 2.19 1.83
C LEU A 273 21.21 2.18 2.43
N LEU A 274 21.29 2.01 3.75
CA LEU A 274 22.54 1.90 4.48
C LEU A 274 22.93 0.42 4.61
N LEU A 275 23.81 -0.04 3.72
CA LEU A 275 24.38 -1.38 3.82
C LEU A 275 25.66 -1.32 4.65
N ASP A 276 25.75 -2.18 5.66
CA ASP A 276 26.95 -2.28 6.48
C ASP A 276 28.13 -2.79 5.65
N ARG A 277 29.12 -1.91 5.43
CA ARG A 277 30.31 -2.17 4.61
C ARG A 277 31.36 -3.04 5.30
N ARG A 278 31.09 -3.58 6.50
CA ARG A 278 32.03 -4.46 7.22
C ARG A 278 32.48 -5.69 6.41
N LYS A 279 31.77 -6.07 5.33
CA LYS A 279 32.15 -7.17 4.42
C LYS A 279 32.99 -6.77 3.18
N ALA A 280 33.40 -5.51 3.01
CA ALA A 280 34.21 -5.11 1.85
C ALA A 280 35.67 -5.66 1.82
N ARG A 281 36.04 -6.57 2.72
CA ARG A 281 37.43 -7.04 2.93
C ARG A 281 37.62 -8.56 2.98
N HIS A 282 36.68 -9.36 2.50
CA HIS A 282 36.89 -10.81 2.34
C HIS A 282 36.75 -11.23 0.88
#